data_AF-R7UUN2-F1
#
_entry.id   AF-R7UUN2-F1
#
_cell.length_a   1.000
_cell.length_b   1.000
_cell.length_c   1.000
_cell.angle_alpha   90.00
_cell.angle_beta   90.00
_cell.angle_gamma   90.00
#
_symmetry.space_group_name_H-M   'P 1'
#
loop_
_entity.id
_entity.type
_entity.pdbx_description
1 polymer ?
#
loop_
_entity_poly.entity_id
_entity_poly.type
_entity_poly.pdbx_seq_one_letter_code
_entity_poly.pdbx_strand_id
1 'polypeptide(L)'
;MLWTGDPGVGQMLTTAMFILISLNSVSDTAQNTLDAQLEARCKFKVHDIITCENERLNLQCPDDHSLLLTSIAFGRTDLYQCPHPSIKSTDCSSDTAPGIVRGECDGKNACSFEATTRFLNGDPCGGTFKYLNVSYTCLGQFQL
;
A
#
# COMPACT_ATOMS: atom_id res chain seq x y z
N MET A 1 40.84 -55.31 -28.05
CA MET A 1 41.94 -54.87 -27.15
C MET A 1 41.36 -53.77 -26.28
N LEU A 2 40.47 -54.16 -25.37
CA LEU A 2 40.78 -54.64 -24.00
C LEU A 2 41.05 -53.41 -23.13
N TRP A 3 39.99 -52.87 -22.52
CA TRP A 3 39.63 -53.18 -21.12
C TRP A 3 40.82 -53.04 -20.18
N THR A 4 40.81 -51.97 -19.40
CA THR A 4 41.38 -52.02 -18.05
C THR A 4 40.30 -51.48 -17.11
N GLY A 5 39.59 -52.38 -16.43
CA GLY A 5 38.93 -52.07 -15.15
C GLY A 5 40.00 -51.69 -14.11
N ASP A 6 39.69 -51.15 -12.94
CA ASP A 6 38.49 -51.28 -12.10
C ASP A 6 38.67 -50.22 -10.94
N PRO A 7 38.00 -50.26 -9.77
CA PRO A 7 36.73 -49.60 -9.47
C PRO A 7 36.80 -48.56 -8.31
N GLY A 8 35.75 -47.75 -8.18
CA GLY A 8 35.06 -47.52 -6.90
C GLY A 8 35.67 -46.64 -5.80
N VAL A 9 34.98 -45.49 -5.59
CA VAL A 9 34.57 -44.91 -4.29
C VAL A 9 35.64 -44.24 -3.39
N GLY A 10 35.40 -42.97 -3.02
CA GLY A 10 35.75 -42.46 -1.69
C GLY A 10 36.32 -41.03 -1.61
N GLN A 11 35.45 -40.07 -1.27
CA GLN A 11 35.64 -38.96 -0.29
C GLN A 11 37.07 -38.41 -0.04
N MET A 12 37.37 -37.17 -0.41
CA MET A 12 37.23 -35.91 0.39
C MET A 12 38.54 -35.44 1.07
N LEU A 13 38.79 -34.12 0.93
CA LEU A 13 39.77 -33.25 1.61
C LEU A 13 41.22 -33.40 1.08
N THR A 14 41.98 -32.33 0.79
CA THR A 14 42.42 -31.29 1.74
C THR A 14 42.91 -29.98 1.06
N THR A 15 42.48 -28.86 1.66
CA THR A 15 43.16 -27.55 1.90
C THR A 15 44.14 -26.90 0.90
N ALA A 16 43.74 -25.71 0.39
CA ALA A 16 44.47 -24.43 0.20
C ALA A 16 45.91 -24.47 -0.40
N MET A 17 46.30 -23.72 -1.44
CA MET A 17 46.21 -22.27 -1.69
C MET A 17 46.96 -22.06 -3.05
N PHE A 18 46.49 -21.35 -4.10
CA PHE A 18 46.70 -19.92 -4.37
C PHE A 18 46.10 -19.56 -5.77
N ILE A 19 45.05 -18.71 -5.77
CA ILE A 19 44.71 -17.51 -6.60
C ILE A 19 45.11 -17.49 -8.12
N LEU A 20 44.33 -17.08 -9.14
CA LEU A 20 43.30 -16.04 -9.34
C LEU A 20 42.44 -16.38 -10.58
N ILE A 21 41.11 -16.43 -10.45
CA ILE A 21 40.19 -15.70 -11.35
C ILE A 21 39.07 -15.18 -10.47
N SER A 22 39.17 -13.91 -10.11
CA SER A 22 38.04 -13.09 -9.70
C SER A 22 37.04 -13.05 -10.85
N LEU A 23 35.75 -13.27 -10.59
CA LEU A 23 34.61 -12.56 -11.17
C LEU A 23 33.30 -13.14 -10.56
N ASN A 24 32.88 -12.48 -9.48
CA ASN A 24 31.52 -12.30 -8.97
C ASN A 24 30.68 -13.53 -8.61
N SER A 25 30.73 -13.90 -7.33
CA SER A 25 29.57 -14.43 -6.59
C SER A 25 29.30 -13.63 -5.30
N VAL A 26 29.47 -12.31 -5.36
CA VAL A 26 29.05 -11.40 -4.29
C VAL A 26 27.84 -10.62 -4.79
N SER A 27 26.64 -11.19 -4.72
CA SER A 27 25.43 -10.44 -5.11
C SER A 27 24.10 -11.02 -4.61
N ASP A 28 24.00 -11.55 -3.38
CA ASP A 28 22.68 -11.83 -2.78
C ASP A 28 22.51 -11.49 -1.29
N THR A 29 23.55 -11.05 -0.57
CA THR A 29 23.41 -10.63 0.85
C THR A 29 23.90 -9.23 1.18
N ALA A 30 24.52 -8.51 0.23
CA ALA A 30 24.92 -7.11 0.39
C ALA A 30 23.97 -6.10 -0.27
N GLN A 31 23.11 -6.55 -1.19
CA GLN A 31 22.10 -5.69 -1.82
C GLN A 31 20.84 -5.54 -0.95
N ASN A 32 20.60 -6.50 -0.05
CA ASN A 32 19.36 -6.62 0.73
C ASN A 32 19.35 -5.79 2.03
N THR A 33 20.43 -5.08 2.37
CA THR A 33 20.50 -4.22 3.57
C THR A 33 20.20 -2.76 3.28
N LEU A 34 20.44 -2.25 2.07
CA LEU A 34 20.11 -0.87 1.69
C LEU A 34 18.60 -0.69 1.50
N ASP A 35 17.93 -1.66 0.87
CA ASP A 35 16.47 -1.63 0.69
C ASP A 35 15.73 -1.74 2.03
N ALA A 36 16.18 -2.64 2.92
CA ALA A 36 15.65 -2.75 4.28
C ALA A 36 15.90 -1.48 5.14
N GLN A 37 17.04 -0.80 4.93
CA GLN A 37 17.33 0.48 5.57
C GLN A 37 16.52 1.64 4.97
N LEU A 38 16.19 1.59 3.68
CA LEU A 38 15.32 2.57 3.02
C LEU A 38 13.87 2.42 3.49
N GLU A 39 13.38 1.19 3.60
CA GLU A 39 12.05 0.89 4.18
C GLU A 39 11.93 1.31 5.65
N ALA A 40 13.02 1.21 6.42
CA ALA A 40 13.06 1.69 7.79
C ALA A 40 13.03 3.24 7.89
N ARG A 41 13.50 3.95 6.87
CA ARG A 41 13.56 5.43 6.83
C ARG A 41 12.36 6.08 6.15
N CYS A 42 11.72 5.41 5.20
CA CYS A 42 10.54 5.89 4.47
C CYS A 42 9.23 5.28 5.02
N LYS A 43 9.15 5.06 6.33
CA LYS A 43 7.94 4.53 6.95
C LYS A 43 6.89 5.63 7.13
N PHE A 44 6.02 5.77 6.16
CA PHE A 44 4.86 6.66 6.26
C PHE A 44 3.81 6.06 7.19
N LYS A 45 3.31 6.85 8.15
CA LYS A 45 2.15 6.46 8.96
C LYS A 45 0.90 6.59 8.11
N VAL A 46 0.23 5.48 7.86
CA VAL A 46 -1.07 5.45 7.17
C VAL A 46 -2.18 5.57 8.21
N HIS A 47 -3.18 6.37 7.89
CA HIS A 47 -4.41 6.53 8.65
C HIS A 47 -5.57 6.06 7.79
N ASP A 48 -6.44 5.21 8.36
CA ASP A 48 -7.66 4.73 7.72
C ASP A 48 -8.87 5.39 8.38
N ILE A 49 -9.74 5.98 7.57
CA ILE A 49 -10.96 6.64 8.03
C ILE A 49 -12.16 6.11 7.26
N ILE A 50 -13.19 5.72 8.01
CA ILE A 50 -14.52 5.39 7.50
C ILE A 50 -15.43 6.60 7.79
N THR A 51 -16.17 7.05 6.77
CA THR A 51 -17.18 8.11 6.88
C THR A 51 -18.47 7.59 6.29
N CYS A 52 -19.56 7.56 7.07
CA CYS A 52 -20.84 7.05 6.58
C CYS A 52 -21.47 8.01 5.56
N GLU A 53 -22.35 7.49 4.70
CA GLU A 53 -23.07 8.31 3.73
C GLU A 53 -23.83 9.47 4.43
N ASN A 54 -23.66 10.69 3.89
CA ASN A 54 -24.15 11.96 4.45
C ASN A 54 -23.44 12.46 5.72
N GLU A 55 -22.38 11.79 6.19
CA GLU A 55 -21.52 12.34 7.24
C GLU A 55 -20.38 13.17 6.64
N ARG A 56 -19.70 13.95 7.50
CA ARG A 56 -18.59 14.83 7.11
C ARG A 56 -17.25 14.13 7.32
N LEU A 57 -16.50 13.97 6.24
CA LEU A 57 -15.08 13.62 6.29
C LEU A 57 -14.29 14.83 6.80
N ASN A 58 -13.33 14.59 7.70
CA ASN A 58 -12.36 15.60 8.12
C ASN A 58 -10.96 14.98 8.16
N LEU A 59 -10.09 15.41 7.26
CA LEU A 59 -8.68 15.03 7.23
C LEU A 59 -7.84 16.24 7.61
N GLN A 60 -6.82 16.02 8.45
CA GLN A 60 -5.90 17.05 8.89
C GLN A 60 -4.52 16.44 9.11
N CYS A 61 -3.50 17.09 8.57
CA CYS A 61 -2.12 16.80 8.86
C CYS A 61 -1.54 17.80 9.88
N PRO A 62 -0.42 17.46 10.55
CA PRO A 62 0.37 18.44 11.29
C PRO A 62 0.80 19.62 10.40
N ASP A 63 1.25 20.70 11.01
CA ASP A 63 1.81 21.84 10.29
C ASP A 63 2.97 21.40 9.38
N ASP A 64 3.14 22.10 8.25
CA ASP A 64 4.15 21.83 7.21
C ASP A 64 4.06 20.44 6.54
N HIS A 65 2.93 19.74 6.71
CA HIS A 65 2.63 18.49 6.01
C HIS A 65 1.43 18.64 5.07
N SER A 66 1.39 17.80 4.04
CA SER A 66 0.31 17.73 3.06
C SER A 66 -0.28 16.33 2.99
N LEU A 67 -1.58 16.24 2.71
CA LEU A 67 -2.31 15.00 2.53
C LEU A 67 -1.86 14.30 1.24
N LEU A 68 -1.58 13.00 1.36
CA LEU A 68 -1.48 12.06 0.25
C LEU A 68 -2.46 10.92 0.50
N LEU A 69 -3.52 10.84 -0.31
CA LEU A 69 -4.49 9.76 -0.22
C LEU A 69 -3.96 8.53 -0.96
N THR A 70 -3.82 7.41 -0.25
CA THR A 70 -3.25 6.16 -0.76
C THR A 70 -4.32 5.19 -1.26
N SER A 71 -5.51 5.21 -0.64
CA SER A 71 -6.66 4.39 -1.05
C SER A 71 -7.96 5.15 -0.83
N ILE A 72 -8.90 5.02 -1.76
CA ILE A 72 -10.22 5.67 -1.68
C ILE A 72 -11.24 4.70 -2.27
N ALA A 73 -12.31 4.42 -1.53
CA ALA A 73 -13.45 3.66 -2.00
C ALA A 73 -14.74 4.24 -1.44
N PHE A 74 -15.73 4.47 -2.30
CA PHE A 74 -17.09 4.84 -1.86
C PHE A 74 -18.08 3.79 -2.34
N GLY A 75 -18.87 3.24 -1.42
CA GLY A 75 -19.80 2.17 -1.73
C GLY A 75 -20.12 1.36 -0.48
N ARG A 76 -20.23 0.04 -0.63
CA ARG A 76 -20.37 -0.88 0.49
C ARG A 76 -19.75 -2.21 0.13
N THR A 77 -18.77 -2.64 0.94
CA THR A 77 -18.07 -3.91 0.80
C THR A 77 -18.26 -4.84 2.00
N ASP A 78 -18.94 -4.38 3.06
CA ASP A 78 -19.20 -5.18 4.26
C ASP A 78 -20.49 -4.76 5.00
N LEU A 79 -20.89 -5.58 5.98
CA LEU A 79 -22.12 -5.42 6.76
C LEU A 79 -21.95 -4.61 8.06
N TYR A 80 -20.72 -4.42 8.53
CA TYR A 80 -20.43 -3.95 9.88
C TYR A 80 -20.02 -2.48 9.94
N GLN A 81 -19.37 -1.97 8.89
CA GLN A 81 -19.05 -0.57 8.74
C GLN A 81 -20.35 0.21 8.46
N CYS A 82 -20.57 1.29 9.20
CA CYS A 82 -21.77 2.11 9.11
C CYS A 82 -23.08 1.27 9.11
N PRO A 83 -23.42 0.59 10.23
CA PRO A 83 -24.61 -0.24 10.30
C PRO A 83 -25.88 0.57 10.01
N HIS A 84 -26.72 0.08 9.12
CA HIS A 84 -27.93 0.78 8.71
C HIS A 84 -29.01 -0.22 8.25
N PRO A 85 -30.32 0.05 8.47
CA PRO A 85 -31.40 -0.83 8.01
C PRO A 85 -31.44 -1.05 6.50
N SER A 86 -30.88 -0.10 5.74
CA SER A 86 -30.86 -0.12 4.27
C SER A 86 -29.54 -0.68 3.74
N ILE A 87 -29.24 -1.95 4.01
CA ILE A 87 -28.10 -2.66 3.40
C ILE A 87 -28.67 -3.76 2.51
N LYS A 88 -28.74 -3.51 1.20
CA LYS A 88 -29.25 -4.47 0.21
C LYS A 88 -28.15 -5.22 -0.54
N SER A 89 -26.97 -4.63 -0.62
CA SER A 89 -25.77 -5.22 -1.23
C SER A 89 -24.53 -4.86 -0.41
N THR A 90 -23.52 -5.72 -0.48
CA THR A 90 -22.15 -5.46 -0.03
C THR A 90 -21.14 -5.64 -1.16
N ASP A 91 -21.60 -5.52 -2.38
CA ASP A 91 -20.78 -5.60 -3.58
C ASP A 91 -21.08 -4.38 -4.46
N CYS A 92 -20.65 -3.21 -3.98
CA CYS A 92 -20.72 -1.99 -4.76
C CYS A 92 -19.59 -1.02 -4.42
N SER A 93 -19.04 -0.42 -5.47
CA SER A 93 -18.00 0.61 -5.40
C SER A 93 -18.21 1.62 -6.52
N SER A 94 -17.91 2.89 -6.24
CA SER A 94 -17.96 3.99 -7.20
C SER A 94 -16.63 4.15 -7.91
N ASP A 95 -16.68 4.21 -9.24
CA ASP A 95 -15.50 4.49 -10.08
C ASP A 95 -15.14 5.98 -10.13
N THR A 96 -16.09 6.87 -9.83
CA THR A 96 -15.91 8.34 -9.91
C THR A 96 -15.39 8.94 -8.61
N ALA A 97 -15.82 8.40 -7.47
CA ALA A 97 -15.50 8.96 -6.15
C ALA A 97 -13.97 9.11 -5.90
N PRO A 98 -13.10 8.14 -6.24
CA PRO A 98 -11.66 8.29 -6.01
C PRO A 98 -11.05 9.54 -6.67
N GLY A 99 -11.45 9.85 -7.90
CA GLY A 99 -10.94 11.02 -8.62
C GLY A 99 -11.37 12.34 -7.98
N ILE A 100 -12.63 12.42 -7.54
CA ILE A 100 -13.19 13.62 -6.89
C ILE A 100 -12.53 13.87 -5.54
N VAL A 101 -12.41 12.83 -4.72
CA VAL A 101 -11.81 12.95 -3.39
C VAL A 101 -10.32 13.30 -3.47
N ARG A 102 -9.56 12.73 -4.43
CA ARG A 102 -8.17 13.16 -4.68
C ARG A 102 -8.09 14.62 -5.07
N GLY A 103 -8.91 15.05 -6.04
CA GLY A 103 -8.94 16.45 -6.47
C GLY A 103 -9.28 17.43 -5.34
N GLU A 104 -10.09 17.00 -4.38
CA GLU A 104 -10.46 17.82 -3.23
C GLU A 104 -9.40 17.80 -2.12
N CYS A 105 -8.63 16.72 -1.92
CA CYS A 105 -7.78 16.58 -0.74
C CYS A 105 -6.27 16.55 -0.98
N ASP A 106 -5.79 15.95 -2.08
CA ASP A 106 -4.35 15.73 -2.27
C ASP A 106 -3.58 17.06 -2.31
N GLY A 107 -2.44 17.10 -1.62
CA GLY A 107 -1.57 18.28 -1.55
C GLY A 107 -2.07 19.40 -0.62
N LYS A 108 -3.26 19.28 -0.04
CA LYS A 108 -3.75 20.22 1.00
C LYS A 108 -3.29 19.77 2.37
N ASN A 109 -3.14 20.70 3.31
CA ASN A 109 -2.89 20.37 4.73
C ASN A 109 -4.15 19.80 5.43
N ALA A 110 -5.33 20.23 4.97
CA ALA A 110 -6.64 19.87 5.51
C ALA A 110 -7.65 19.63 4.39
N CYS A 111 -8.61 18.74 4.60
CA CYS A 111 -9.71 18.46 3.67
C CYS A 111 -11.01 18.14 4.44
N SER A 112 -12.12 18.78 4.07
CA SER A 112 -13.42 18.54 4.71
C SER A 112 -14.58 18.69 3.72
N PHE A 113 -15.43 17.66 3.64
CA PHE A 113 -16.65 17.65 2.82
C PHE A 113 -17.64 16.59 3.31
N GLU A 114 -18.88 16.66 2.85
CA GLU A 114 -19.91 15.65 3.16
C GLU A 114 -19.89 14.52 2.13
N ALA A 115 -19.82 13.27 2.61
CA ALA A 115 -19.76 12.05 1.79
C ALA A 115 -21.13 11.71 1.19
N THR A 116 -21.59 12.56 0.26
CA THR A 116 -22.88 12.43 -0.43
C THR A 116 -22.69 11.90 -1.84
N THR A 117 -23.68 11.17 -2.35
CA THR A 117 -23.72 10.72 -3.75
C THR A 117 -23.65 11.88 -4.75
N ARG A 118 -24.21 13.03 -4.37
CA ARG A 118 -24.15 14.27 -5.17
C ARG A 118 -22.73 14.81 -5.27
N PHE A 119 -22.02 14.91 -4.14
CA PHE A 119 -20.65 15.40 -4.13
C PHE A 119 -19.71 14.44 -4.89
N LEU A 120 -19.88 13.14 -4.68
CA LEU A 120 -19.06 12.08 -5.29
C LEU A 120 -19.50 11.68 -6.72
N ASN A 121 -20.40 12.46 -7.32
CA ASN A 121 -20.87 12.34 -8.70
C ASN A 121 -21.38 10.94 -9.07
N GLY A 122 -22.19 10.32 -8.20
CA GLY A 122 -22.82 9.04 -8.50
C GLY A 122 -23.30 8.27 -7.29
N ASP A 123 -24.23 7.34 -7.53
CA ASP A 123 -24.66 6.34 -6.57
C ASP A 123 -24.39 4.94 -7.13
N PRO A 124 -23.35 4.23 -6.66
CA PRO A 124 -22.97 2.92 -7.20
C PRO A 124 -23.97 1.80 -6.84
N CYS A 125 -24.84 2.00 -5.86
CA CYS A 125 -25.79 0.99 -5.41
C CYS A 125 -27.01 1.62 -4.75
N GLY A 126 -27.90 2.16 -5.60
CA GLY A 126 -29.13 2.84 -5.19
C GLY A 126 -29.94 2.05 -4.16
N GLY A 127 -30.26 2.70 -3.04
CA GLY A 127 -31.01 2.10 -1.93
C GLY A 127 -30.17 1.24 -0.97
N THR A 128 -28.85 1.15 -1.17
CA THR A 128 -27.90 0.68 -0.15
C THR A 128 -27.22 1.89 0.49
N PHE A 129 -27.18 1.92 1.82
CA PHE A 129 -26.51 2.94 2.61
C PHE A 129 -25.00 2.71 2.55
N LYS A 130 -24.24 3.67 2.04
CA LYS A 130 -22.83 3.50 1.71
C LYS A 130 -21.92 4.08 2.79
N TYR A 131 -20.62 3.94 2.59
CA TYR A 131 -19.59 4.64 3.32
C TYR A 131 -18.42 4.96 2.39
N LEU A 132 -17.68 6.01 2.74
CA LEU A 132 -16.41 6.37 2.15
C LEU A 132 -15.30 5.79 3.05
N ASN A 133 -14.41 4.99 2.46
CA ASN A 133 -13.18 4.53 3.07
C ASN A 133 -12.01 5.28 2.44
N VAL A 134 -11.24 5.99 3.27
CA VAL A 134 -10.04 6.73 2.86
C VAL A 134 -8.85 6.29 3.69
N SER A 135 -7.82 5.80 3.00
CA SER A 135 -6.47 5.65 3.56
C SER A 135 -5.63 6.85 3.11
N TYR A 136 -4.94 7.50 4.05
CA TYR A 136 -4.07 8.63 3.74
C TYR A 136 -2.82 8.67 4.61
N THR A 137 -1.82 9.40 4.15
CA THR A 137 -0.64 9.76 4.93
C THR A 137 -0.36 11.26 4.85
N CYS A 138 0.49 11.74 5.74
CA CYS A 138 0.94 13.12 5.79
C CYS A 138 2.39 13.17 5.31
N LEU A 139 2.62 13.82 4.17
CA LEU A 139 3.95 14.07 3.64
C LEU A 139 4.47 15.39 4.19
N GLY A 140 5.54 15.34 4.97
CA GLY A 140 6.27 16.54 5.38
C GLY A 140 7.10 17.09 4.23
N GLN A 141 7.39 18.39 4.27
CA GLN A 141 8.45 18.93 3.43
C GLN A 141 9.79 18.40 3.93
N PHE A 142 10.59 17.78 3.06
CA PHE A 142 11.99 17.49 3.40
C PHE A 142 12.68 18.82 3.68
N GLN A 143 12.96 19.11 4.95
CA GLN A 143 13.89 20.17 5.32
C GLN A 143 15.29 19.68 4.96
N LEU A 144 15.83 20.23 3.88
CA LEU A 144 17.24 20.15 3.51
C LEU A 144 18.10 20.87 4.55
#